data_AF-A0A2N2BN66-F1
#
_entry.id   AF-A0A2N2BN66-F1
#
_cell.length_a   1.000
_cell.length_b   1.000
_cell.length_c   1.000
_cell.angle_alpha   90.00
_cell.angle_beta   90.00
_cell.angle_gamma   90.00
#
_symmetry.space_group_name_H-M   'P 1'
#
loop_
_entity.id
_entity.type
_entity.pdbx_description
1 polymer ?
#
loop_
_entity_poly.entity_id
_entity_poly.type
_entity_poly.pdbx_seq_one_letter_code
_entity_poly.pdbx_strand_id
1 'polypeptide(L)'
;MRRSIREVVELMELIEIINGCKVCRLAMADNSEPYVVPLNFGYRRDDSVITILLHCAREDRKINILKQNNQVCIEMDQMKELLSGEKGCDYSCYF
;
A
#
# COMPACT_ATOMS: atom_id res chain seq x y z
N MET A 1 -17.16 5.11 -0.09
CA MET A 1 -16.36 4.00 -0.66
C MET A 1 -17.22 3.23 -1.66
N ARG A 2 -16.76 2.98 -2.90
CA ARG A 2 -17.62 2.38 -3.96
C ARG A 2 -17.93 0.89 -3.72
N ARG A 3 -17.17 0.20 -2.86
CA ARG A 3 -17.33 -1.22 -2.49
C ARG A 3 -17.18 -1.43 -0.98
N SER A 4 -18.00 -0.77 -0.17
CA SER A 4 -17.97 -0.90 1.30
C SER A 4 -18.12 -2.34 1.80
N ILE A 5 -18.79 -3.21 1.03
CA ILE A 5 -18.95 -4.64 1.36
C ILE A 5 -17.59 -5.39 1.37
N ARG A 6 -16.54 -4.83 0.77
CA ARG A 6 -15.20 -5.42 0.73
C ARG A 6 -14.22 -4.79 1.72
N GLU A 7 -14.70 -3.93 2.61
CA GLU A 7 -13.86 -3.33 3.65
C GLU A 7 -13.49 -4.41 4.67
N VAL A 8 -12.18 -4.58 4.89
CA VAL A 8 -11.65 -5.47 5.92
C VAL A 8 -11.46 -4.65 7.18
N VAL A 9 -12.26 -4.95 8.20
CA VAL A 9 -12.20 -4.27 9.51
C VAL A 9 -11.50 -5.11 10.58
N GLU A 10 -11.37 -6.42 10.36
CA GLU A 10 -10.76 -7.34 11.31
C GLU A 10 -9.24 -7.28 11.22
N LEU A 11 -8.60 -6.99 12.36
CA LEU A 11 -7.15 -6.78 12.44
C LEU A 11 -6.35 -8.03 12.01
N MET A 12 -6.83 -9.22 12.31
CA MET A 12 -6.14 -10.46 11.95
C MET A 12 -6.16 -10.68 10.43
N GLU A 13 -7.26 -10.34 9.75
CA GLU A 13 -7.36 -10.42 8.29
C GLU A 13 -6.44 -9.37 7.63
N LEU A 14 -6.35 -8.15 8.19
CA LEU A 14 -5.38 -7.15 7.73
C LEU A 14 -3.93 -7.67 7.83
N ILE A 15 -3.59 -8.35 8.92
CA ILE A 15 -2.26 -8.94 9.12
C ILE A 15 -1.97 -10.05 8.09
N GLU A 16 -2.95 -10.90 7.80
CA GLU A 16 -2.82 -11.93 6.76
C GLU A 16 -2.57 -11.32 5.38
N ILE A 17 -3.30 -10.25 5.03
CA ILE A 17 -3.09 -9.50 3.79
C ILE A 17 -1.66 -8.94 3.75
N ILE A 18 -1.23 -8.24 4.81
CA ILE A 18 0.13 -7.67 4.88
C ILE A 18 1.20 -8.77 4.73
N ASN A 19 1.02 -9.93 5.34
CA ASN A 19 1.98 -11.03 5.29
C ASN A 19 2.15 -11.65 3.89
N GLY A 20 1.09 -11.65 3.08
CA GLY A 20 1.18 -12.13 1.70
C GLY A 20 1.81 -11.10 0.74
N CYS A 21 1.75 -9.80 1.08
CA CYS A 21 2.29 -8.73 0.25
C CYS A 21 3.83 -8.78 0.22
N LYS A 22 4.41 -8.45 -0.94
CA LYS A 22 5.87 -8.38 -1.13
C LYS A 22 6.41 -6.97 -1.29
N VAL A 23 5.55 -6.03 -1.68
CA VAL A 23 5.90 -4.65 -1.95
C VAL A 23 4.92 -3.74 -1.22
N CYS A 24 5.44 -2.69 -0.59
CA CYS A 24 4.67 -1.57 -0.10
C CYS A 24 4.95 -0.38 -1.03
N ARG A 25 3.91 0.19 -1.65
CA ARG A 25 4.05 1.41 -2.45
C ARG A 25 3.80 2.60 -1.55
N LEU A 26 4.83 3.41 -1.34
CA LEU A 26 4.75 4.66 -0.58
C LEU A 26 4.44 5.80 -1.54
N ALA A 27 3.26 6.37 -1.42
CA ALA A 27 2.84 7.57 -2.13
C ALA A 27 3.00 8.81 -1.24
N MET A 28 3.61 9.85 -1.80
CA MET A 28 3.89 11.14 -1.18
C MET A 28 3.51 12.27 -2.14
N ALA A 29 3.39 13.50 -1.62
CA ALA A 29 3.21 14.70 -2.42
C ALA A 29 4.46 15.58 -2.33
N ASP A 30 5.21 15.67 -3.42
CA ASP A 30 6.33 16.60 -3.60
C ASP A 30 5.75 17.93 -4.10
N ASN A 31 5.37 18.80 -3.17
CA ASN A 31 4.50 19.95 -3.45
C ASN A 31 3.15 19.49 -4.06
N SER A 32 2.92 19.78 -5.35
CA SER A 32 1.72 19.38 -6.09
C SER A 32 1.96 18.15 -6.96
N GLU A 33 3.17 17.58 -6.97
CA GLU A 33 3.52 16.43 -7.78
C GLU A 33 3.38 15.12 -6.98
N PRO A 34 2.60 14.14 -7.47
CA PRO A 34 2.54 12.83 -6.84
C PRO A 34 3.85 12.08 -7.06
N TYR A 35 4.38 11.49 -5.99
CA TYR A 35 5.60 10.69 -6.02
C TYR A 35 5.36 9.33 -5.36
N VAL A 36 5.55 8.24 -6.11
CA VAL A 36 5.30 6.87 -5.63
C VAL A 36 6.56 6.03 -5.77
N VAL A 37 6.94 5.34 -4.69
CA VAL A 37 8.11 4.45 -4.68
C VAL A 37 7.73 3.08 -4.13
N PRO A 38 7.99 1.98 -4.87
CA PRO A 38 7.86 0.63 -4.33
C PRO A 38 9.04 0.32 -3.40
N LEU A 39 8.75 -0.20 -2.21
CA LEU A 39 9.73 -0.52 -1.20
C LEU A 39 9.46 -1.91 -0.61
N ASN A 40 10.53 -2.61 -0.25
CA ASN A 40 10.43 -3.71 0.68
C ASN A 40 10.07 -3.15 2.06
N PHE A 41 9.30 -3.92 2.83
CA PHE A 41 8.81 -3.49 4.14
C PHE A 41 8.98 -4.59 5.17
N GLY A 42 9.09 -4.18 6.43
CA GLY A 42 8.70 -4.97 7.58
C GLY A 42 7.54 -4.29 8.29
N TYR A 43 7.01 -4.89 9.33
CA TYR A 43 6.06 -4.20 10.20
C TYR A 43 6.22 -4.66 11.65
N ARG A 44 5.81 -3.79 12.58
CA ARG A 44 5.58 -4.14 13.99
C ARG A 44 4.11 -3.96 14.30
N ARG A 45 3.59 -4.82 15.16
CA ARG A 45 2.25 -4.72 15.72
C ARG A 45 2.36 -4.41 17.21
N ASP A 46 1.73 -3.32 17.62
CA ASP A 46 1.57 -2.92 19.01
C ASP A 46 0.05 -2.76 19.25
N ASP A 47 -0.56 -3.72 19.95
CA ASP A 47 -2.02 -3.82 20.14
C ASP A 47 -2.82 -3.78 18.82
N SER A 48 -3.54 -2.68 18.57
CA SER A 48 -4.35 -2.41 17.38
C SER A 48 -3.63 -1.54 16.35
N VAL A 49 -2.38 -1.14 16.61
CA VAL A 49 -1.59 -0.28 15.75
C VAL A 49 -0.58 -1.11 14.96
N ILE A 50 -0.61 -0.96 13.64
CA ILE A 50 0.39 -1.53 12.74
C ILE A 50 1.33 -0.43 12.31
N THR A 51 2.62 -0.60 12.60
CA THR A 51 3.69 0.30 12.15
C THR A 51 4.45 -0.34 11.01
N ILE A 52 4.38 0.25 9.81
CA ILE A 52 5.15 -0.19 8.63
C ILE A 52 6.57 0.39 8.72
N LEU A 53 7.56 -0.49 8.58
CA LEU A 53 8.98 -0.17 8.61
C LEU A 53 9.54 -0.24 7.20
N LEU A 54 10.08 0.88 6.72
CA LEU A 54 10.64 1.01 5.38
C LEU A 54 12.14 1.30 5.47
N HIS A 55 12.94 0.51 4.76
CA HIS A 55 14.37 0.78 4.66
C HIS A 55 14.64 1.92 3.66
N CYS A 56 15.57 2.81 4.01
CA CYS A 56 15.91 3.96 3.17
C CYS A 56 17.35 4.43 3.35
N ALA A 57 17.87 5.12 2.33
CA ALA A 57 19.07 5.92 2.46
C ALA A 57 18.79 7.14 3.36
N ARG A 58 19.84 7.68 4.00
CA ARG A 58 19.72 8.87 4.86
C ARG A 58 19.47 10.16 4.07
N GLU A 59 19.86 10.17 2.81
CA GLU A 59 19.72 11.31 1.90
C GLU A 59 19.22 10.80 0.55
N ASP A 60 18.00 11.19 0.18
CA ASP A 60 17.42 10.97 -1.13
C ASP A 60 16.18 11.88 -1.31
N ARG A 61 15.53 11.79 -2.48
CA ARG A 61 14.33 12.55 -2.79
C ARG A 61 13.18 12.28 -1.81
N LYS A 62 12.94 11.02 -1.42
CA LYS A 62 11.83 10.69 -0.51
C LYS A 62 12.05 11.27 0.88
N ILE A 63 13.27 11.24 1.41
CA ILE A 63 13.60 11.82 2.71
C ILE A 63 13.40 13.34 2.68
N ASN A 64 13.77 14.01 1.58
CA ASN A 64 13.54 15.44 1.42
C ASN A 64 12.05 15.78 1.39
N ILE A 65 11.24 14.99 0.68
CA ILE A 65 9.78 15.14 0.67
C ILE A 65 9.22 14.92 2.08
N LEU A 66 9.57 13.82 2.76
CA LEU A 66 9.06 13.49 4.10
C LEU A 66 9.45 14.53 5.17
N LYS A 67 10.57 15.24 5.00
CA LYS A 67 10.95 16.38 5.86
C LYS A 67 10.04 17.60 5.67
N GLN A 68 9.51 17.81 4.47
CA GLN A 68 8.63 18.93 4.14
C GLN A 68 7.15 18.60 4.37
N ASN A 69 6.73 17.38 4.01
CA ASN A 69 5.39 16.87 4.14
C ASN A 69 5.45 15.36 4.42
N ASN A 70 5.13 14.98 5.66
CA ASN A 70 5.14 13.59 6.10
C ASN A 70 3.77 12.89 5.97
N GLN A 71 2.78 13.53 5.36
CA GLN A 71 1.53 12.86 5.02
C GLN A 71 1.77 11.94 3.83
N VAL A 72 1.47 10.67 4.04
CA VAL A 72 1.71 9.60 3.07
C VAL A 72 0.49 8.74 2.90
N CYS A 73 0.40 8.08 1.75
CA CYS A 73 -0.48 6.96 1.53
C CYS A 73 0.37 5.72 1.28
N ILE A 74 -0.01 4.59 1.86
CA ILE A 74 0.58 3.30 1.53
C ILE A 74 -0.43 2.47 0.77
N GLU A 75 0.07 1.71 -0.19
CA GLU A 75 -0.73 0.78 -0.96
C GLU A 75 0.01 -0.57 -1.02
N MET A 76 -0.76 -1.64 -0.81
CA MET A 76 -0.28 -3.00 -0.79
C MET A 76 -1.38 -3.87 -1.41
N ASP A 77 -1.03 -4.66 -2.41
CA ASP A 77 -1.93 -5.55 -3.10
C ASP A 77 -1.28 -6.92 -3.36
N GLN A 78 -2.13 -7.91 -3.58
CA GLN A 78 -1.74 -9.20 -4.12
C GLN A 78 -2.69 -9.57 -5.24
N MET A 79 -2.23 -9.50 -6.48
CA MET A 79 -2.98 -10.11 -7.58
C MET A 79 -3.07 -11.62 -7.37
N LYS A 80 -4.27 -12.13 -7.11
CA LYS A 80 -4.54 -13.57 -6.95
C LYS A 80 -4.92 -14.21 -8.28
N GLU A 81 -5.88 -13.60 -8.99
CA GLU A 81 -6.42 -14.18 -10.22
C GLU A 81 -6.90 -13.09 -11.18
N LEU A 82 -6.54 -13.23 -12.47
CA LEU A 82 -7.11 -12.44 -13.54
C LEU A 82 -8.46 -13.04 -13.94
N LEU A 83 -9.51 -12.22 -13.90
CA LEU A 83 -10.82 -12.57 -14.42
C LEU A 83 -10.91 -12.12 -15.87
N SER A 84 -11.04 -13.07 -16.78
CA SER A 84 -11.31 -12.82 -18.19
C SER A 84 -12.81 -12.67 -18.43
N GLY A 85 -13.17 -11.96 -19.50
CA GLY A 85 -14.54 -11.85 -19.95
C GLY A 85 -14.61 -11.65 -21.46
N GLU A 86 -15.81 -11.72 -22.02
CA GLU A 86 -16.03 -11.66 -23.47
C GLU A 86 -15.80 -10.26 -24.05
N LYS A 87 -16.07 -9.20 -23.26
CA LYS A 87 -15.80 -7.80 -23.64
C LYS A 87 -14.68 -7.22 -22.78
N GLY A 88 -14.01 -6.18 -23.29
CA GLY A 88 -12.94 -5.50 -22.55
C GLY A 88 -13.36 -4.96 -21.17
N CYS A 89 -14.62 -4.57 -21.00
CA CYS A 89 -15.15 -4.09 -19.71
C CYS A 89 -15.42 -5.21 -18.69
N ASP A 90 -15.42 -6.47 -19.13
CA ASP A 90 -15.70 -7.63 -18.28
C ASP A 90 -14.43 -8.15 -17.59
N TYR A 91 -13.25 -7.68 -18.01
CA TYR A 91 -11.99 -8.02 -17.37
C TYR A 91 -11.87 -7.40 -15.98
N SER A 92 -11.43 -8.19 -15.02
CA SER A 92 -11.17 -7.73 -13.65
C SER A 92 -10.07 -8.56 -12.99
N CYS A 93 -9.81 -8.30 -11.72
CA CYS A 93 -8.80 -9.00 -10.95
C CYS A 93 -9.32 -9.23 -9.53
N TYR A 94 -9.09 -10.44 -9.01
CA TYR A 94 -9.14 -10.69 -7.59
C TYR A 94 -7.82 -10.28 -6.97
N PHE A 95 -7.89 -9.21 -6.18
CA PHE A 95 -6.84 -8.79 -5.26
C PHE A 95 -7.10 -9.41 -3.87
#